data_AF-A0A3D0XU27-F1
#
_entry.id   AF-A0A3D0XU27-F1
#
_cell.length_a   1.000
_cell.length_b   1.000
_cell.length_c   1.000
_cell.angle_alpha   90.00
_cell.angle_beta   90.00
_cell.angle_gamma   90.00
#
_symmetry.space_group_name_H-M   'P 1'
#
loop_
_entity.id
_entity.type
_entity.pdbx_description
1 polymer ?
#
loop_
_entity_poly.entity_id
_entity_poly.type
_entity_poly.pdbx_seq_one_letter_code
_entity_poly.pdbx_strand_id
1 'polypeptide(L)'
;PVDFVTLLNRLRRDPSFVENDGKGYLLELAQIVPSISNVETYARIVRDKYDVRTLILTARRILEDASAGAEDASVLLDAAEQSIFDIRRGQNMQGLQRINQTLLETFDRLDHIASPEGEKYRGIPTGIRSLDDTITGLNRSDLILLAARPGMGKTSFALNITRHAAVSCHKRVAFFSLEMTREQLASRLLSTEAQVSGVKLRTGKLADDEWTRLVEAGDVLSKAEIYFDDNSAITVPEMKAKLRRLRDVDLVVI
;
A
#
# COMPACT_ATOMS: atom_id res chain seq x y z
N PRO A 1 -32.37 -23.11 2.16
CA PRO A 1 -32.92 -21.87 2.74
C PRO A 1 -32.82 -21.91 4.27
N VAL A 2 -32.43 -20.79 4.89
CA VAL A 2 -32.43 -20.63 6.36
C VAL A 2 -33.59 -19.71 6.70
N ASP A 3 -34.57 -20.23 7.41
CA ASP A 3 -35.76 -19.53 7.88
C ASP A 3 -36.12 -20.01 9.30
N PHE A 4 -37.12 -19.40 9.91
CA PHE A 4 -37.53 -19.72 11.28
C PHE A 4 -37.86 -21.22 11.46
N VAL A 5 -38.56 -21.83 10.50
CA VAL A 5 -39.05 -23.21 10.58
C VAL A 5 -37.90 -24.20 10.42
N THR A 6 -37.02 -23.96 9.44
CA THR A 6 -35.83 -24.79 9.16
C THR A 6 -34.81 -24.70 10.29
N LEU A 7 -34.60 -23.52 10.89
CA LEU A 7 -33.71 -23.32 12.03
C LEU A 7 -34.26 -24.01 13.29
N LEU A 8 -35.55 -23.83 13.60
CA LEU A 8 -36.19 -24.47 14.76
C LEU A 8 -36.17 -26.01 14.66
N ASN A 9 -36.46 -26.56 13.48
CA ASN A 9 -36.39 -28.02 13.26
C ASN A 9 -34.96 -28.56 13.37
N ARG A 10 -33.94 -27.75 13.09
CA ARG A 10 -32.53 -28.13 13.29
C ARG A 10 -32.18 -28.13 14.78
N LEU A 11 -32.58 -27.11 15.52
CA LEU A 11 -32.29 -26.95 16.96
C LEU A 11 -32.97 -28.02 17.82
N ARG A 12 -34.19 -28.46 17.45
CA ARG A 12 -34.88 -29.59 18.10
C ARG A 12 -34.12 -30.93 18.06
N ARG A 13 -33.14 -31.07 17.16
CA ARG A 13 -32.29 -32.28 17.10
C ARG A 13 -31.19 -32.27 18.15
N ASP A 14 -30.94 -31.14 18.80
CA ASP A 14 -29.98 -31.00 19.86
C ASP A 14 -30.66 -31.28 21.22
N PRO A 15 -30.19 -32.27 22.00
CA PRO A 15 -30.79 -32.61 23.29
C PRO A 15 -30.64 -31.51 24.35
N SER A 16 -29.79 -30.49 24.13
CA SER A 16 -29.63 -29.33 25.03
C SER A 16 -30.64 -28.20 24.77
N PHE A 17 -31.48 -28.31 23.73
CA PHE A 17 -32.39 -27.26 23.32
C PHE A 17 -33.69 -27.23 24.15
N VAL A 18 -33.93 -26.11 24.83
CA VAL A 18 -35.18 -25.85 25.56
C VAL A 18 -36.17 -25.16 24.62
N GLU A 19 -37.19 -25.89 24.18
CA GLU A 19 -38.06 -25.47 23.08
C GLU A 19 -38.90 -24.22 23.39
N ASN A 20 -39.36 -24.04 24.63
CA ASN A 20 -40.22 -22.92 25.00
C ASN A 20 -39.46 -21.59 24.98
N ASP A 21 -38.24 -21.55 25.52
CA ASP A 21 -37.41 -20.35 25.57
C ASP A 21 -36.77 -20.06 24.20
N GLY A 22 -36.34 -21.11 23.49
CA GLY A 22 -35.71 -21.00 22.18
C GLY A 22 -36.63 -20.43 21.10
N LYS A 23 -37.92 -20.80 21.09
CA LYS A 23 -38.90 -20.21 20.15
C LYS A 23 -39.11 -18.72 20.39
N GLY A 24 -39.23 -18.32 21.67
CA GLY A 24 -39.40 -16.92 22.05
C GLY A 24 -38.21 -16.08 21.61
N TYR A 25 -36.99 -16.55 21.89
CA TYR A 25 -35.76 -15.86 21.51
C TYR A 25 -35.59 -15.69 19.99
N LEU A 26 -35.91 -16.73 19.21
CA LEU A 26 -35.82 -16.64 17.75
C LEU A 26 -36.84 -15.66 17.14
N LEU A 27 -38.04 -15.57 17.72
CA LEU A 27 -39.03 -14.57 17.32
C LEU A 27 -38.55 -13.15 17.66
N GLU A 28 -37.92 -12.97 18.82
CA GLU A 28 -37.33 -11.70 19.24
C GLU A 28 -36.21 -11.27 18.28
N LEU A 29 -35.29 -12.17 17.92
CA LEU A 29 -34.23 -11.89 16.94
C LEU A 29 -34.78 -11.45 15.58
N ALA A 30 -35.90 -12.06 15.14
CA ALA A 30 -36.55 -11.68 13.89
C ALA A 30 -37.20 -10.29 13.95
N GLN A 31 -37.59 -9.83 15.14
CA GLN A 31 -38.22 -8.53 15.36
C GLN A 31 -37.22 -7.40 15.67
N ILE A 32 -36.05 -7.73 16.20
CA ILE A 32 -35.01 -6.74 16.58
C ILE A 32 -34.36 -6.10 15.34
N VAL A 33 -34.30 -6.79 14.20
CA VAL A 33 -33.61 -6.30 13.00
C VAL A 33 -34.50 -5.29 12.26
N PRO A 34 -34.17 -3.99 12.25
CA PRO A 34 -35.04 -2.95 11.69
C PRO A 34 -35.10 -3.00 10.15
N SER A 35 -34.02 -3.44 9.50
CA SER A 35 -33.94 -3.60 8.04
C SER A 35 -32.87 -4.61 7.66
N ILE A 36 -33.20 -5.50 6.72
CA ILE A 36 -32.29 -6.50 6.16
C ILE A 36 -31.19 -5.84 5.32
N SER A 37 -31.46 -4.67 4.73
CA SER A 37 -30.49 -3.93 3.90
C SER A 37 -29.25 -3.46 4.68
N ASN A 38 -29.33 -3.40 6.01
CA ASN A 38 -28.26 -2.92 6.88
C ASN A 38 -27.43 -4.05 7.53
N VAL A 39 -27.67 -5.32 7.14
CA VAL A 39 -26.97 -6.48 7.73
C VAL A 39 -25.44 -6.32 7.66
N GLU A 40 -24.91 -5.81 6.55
CA GLU A 40 -23.47 -5.59 6.42
C GLU A 40 -22.95 -4.55 7.41
N THR A 41 -23.71 -3.47 7.64
CA THR A 41 -23.39 -2.43 8.62
C THR A 41 -23.42 -2.99 10.04
N TYR A 42 -24.41 -3.80 10.40
CA TYR A 42 -24.49 -4.43 11.71
C TYR A 42 -23.34 -5.42 11.93
N ALA A 43 -23.02 -6.23 10.92
CA ALA A 43 -21.87 -7.14 10.96
C ALA A 43 -20.55 -6.38 11.17
N ARG A 44 -20.40 -5.22 10.53
CA ARG A 44 -19.24 -4.33 10.72
C ARG A 44 -19.16 -3.81 12.15
N ILE A 45 -20.25 -3.34 12.73
CA ILE A 45 -20.29 -2.87 14.14
C ILE A 45 -19.86 -3.99 15.10
N VAL A 46 -20.40 -5.21 14.93
CA VAL A 46 -20.04 -6.36 15.77
C VAL A 46 -18.55 -6.70 15.63
N ARG A 47 -18.03 -6.64 14.40
CA ARG A 47 -16.61 -6.86 14.10
C ARG A 47 -15.72 -5.81 14.75
N ASP A 48 -16.04 -4.53 14.62
CA ASP A 48 -15.28 -3.44 15.25
C ASP A 48 -15.19 -3.64 16.78
N LYS A 49 -16.30 -4.06 17.40
CA LYS A 49 -16.33 -4.37 18.83
C LYS A 49 -15.55 -5.64 19.19
N TYR A 50 -15.46 -6.61 18.29
CA TYR A 50 -14.62 -7.79 18.47
C TYR A 50 -13.14 -7.41 18.42
N ASP A 51 -12.72 -6.62 17.44
CA ASP A 51 -11.32 -6.21 17.28
C ASP A 51 -10.82 -5.42 18.50
N VAL A 52 -11.64 -4.50 19.02
CA VAL A 52 -11.33 -3.77 20.26
C VAL A 52 -11.18 -4.71 21.45
N ARG A 53 -12.06 -5.71 21.60
CA ARG A 53 -11.96 -6.69 22.69
C ARG A 53 -10.71 -7.55 22.57
N THR A 54 -10.39 -8.02 21.36
CA THR A 54 -9.19 -8.82 21.10
C THR A 54 -7.92 -8.01 21.39
N LEU A 55 -7.87 -6.74 20.98
CA LEU A 55 -6.76 -5.85 21.31
C LEU A 55 -6.57 -5.70 22.83
N ILE A 56 -7.66 -5.52 23.58
CA ILE A 56 -7.60 -5.43 25.05
C ILE A 56 -7.02 -6.72 25.65
N LEU A 57 -7.47 -7.89 25.19
CA LEU A 57 -6.98 -9.17 25.69
C LEU A 57 -5.50 -9.39 25.36
N THR A 58 -5.08 -9.07 24.14
CA THR A 58 -3.68 -9.17 23.72
C THR A 58 -2.78 -8.21 24.49
N ALA A 59 -3.23 -6.97 24.73
CA ALA A 59 -2.47 -6.01 25.53
C ALA A 59 -2.29 -6.49 26.99
N ARG A 60 -3.32 -7.12 27.58
CA ARG A 60 -3.20 -7.73 28.91
C ARG A 60 -2.17 -8.85 28.93
N ARG A 61 -2.18 -9.74 27.93
CA ARG A 61 -1.18 -10.81 27.81
C ARG A 61 0.24 -10.26 27.71
N ILE A 62 0.46 -9.26 26.84
CA ILE A 62 1.78 -8.62 26.70
C ILE A 62 2.25 -8.03 28.04
N LEU A 63 1.34 -7.43 28.82
CA LEU A 63 1.65 -6.88 30.13
C LEU A 63 1.99 -7.97 31.16
N GLU A 64 1.27 -9.09 31.14
CA GLU A 64 1.54 -10.26 31.99
C GLU A 64 2.91 -10.86 31.65
N ASP A 65 3.21 -11.09 30.36
CA ASP A 65 4.48 -11.63 29.88
C ASP A 65 5.66 -10.73 30.27
N ALA A 66 5.52 -9.41 30.09
CA ALA A 66 6.53 -8.44 30.49
C ALA A 66 6.76 -8.37 32.01
N SER A 67 5.70 -8.58 32.80
CA SER A 67 5.77 -8.55 34.26
C SER A 67 6.34 -9.84 34.86
N ALA A 68 6.26 -10.96 34.14
CA ALA A 68 6.79 -12.25 34.57
C ALA A 68 8.33 -12.30 34.55
N GLY A 69 9.00 -11.42 33.80
CA GLY A 69 10.46 -11.19 33.86
C GLY A 69 11.34 -12.37 33.45
N ALA A 70 10.80 -13.35 32.72
CA ALA A 70 11.48 -14.61 32.38
C ALA A 70 12.23 -14.59 31.04
N GLU A 71 12.01 -13.57 30.19
CA GLU A 71 12.50 -13.53 28.80
C GLU A 71 13.32 -12.27 28.51
N ASP A 72 14.19 -12.37 27.49
CA ASP A 72 14.95 -11.24 26.95
C ASP A 72 14.01 -10.18 26.36
N ALA A 73 14.31 -8.91 26.57
CA ALA A 73 13.50 -7.79 26.07
C ALA A 73 13.29 -7.82 24.55
N SER A 74 14.28 -8.30 23.78
CA SER A 74 14.16 -8.46 22.32
C SER A 74 13.08 -9.47 21.93
N VAL A 75 13.01 -10.60 22.63
CA VAL A 75 12.03 -11.67 22.39
C VAL A 75 10.62 -11.20 22.75
N LEU A 76 10.46 -10.48 23.85
CA LEU A 76 9.18 -9.91 24.28
C LEU A 76 8.65 -8.88 23.27
N LEU A 77 9.53 -8.04 22.71
CA LEU A 77 9.17 -7.06 21.69
C LEU A 77 8.71 -7.74 20.39
N ASP A 78 9.44 -8.76 19.93
CA ASP A 78 9.07 -9.53 18.73
C ASP A 78 7.73 -10.26 18.91
N ALA A 79 7.50 -10.87 20.08
CA ALA A 79 6.25 -11.55 20.40
C ALA A 79 5.06 -10.57 20.48
N ALA A 80 5.27 -9.38 21.04
CA ALA A 80 4.26 -8.32 21.08
C ALA A 80 3.91 -7.82 19.67
N GLU A 81 4.91 -7.59 18.81
CA GLU A 81 4.70 -7.18 17.42
C GLU A 81 3.90 -8.24 16.66
N GLN A 82 4.27 -9.51 16.78
CA GLN A 82 3.57 -10.62 16.14
C GLN A 82 2.11 -10.74 16.62
N SER A 83 1.85 -10.52 17.91
CA SER A 83 0.51 -10.58 18.48
C SER A 83 -0.41 -9.46 17.97
N ILE A 84 0.12 -8.23 17.87
CA ILE A 84 -0.59 -7.10 17.27
C ILE A 84 -0.79 -7.33 15.78
N PHE A 85 0.20 -7.93 15.11
CA PHE A 85 0.10 -8.31 13.71
C PHE A 85 -0.99 -9.36 13.47
N ASP A 86 -1.17 -10.34 14.36
CA ASP A 86 -2.19 -11.38 14.23
C ASP A 86 -3.62 -10.85 14.44
N ILE A 87 -3.83 -9.86 15.32
CA ILE A 87 -5.12 -9.14 15.40
C ILE A 87 -5.47 -8.52 14.05
N ARG A 88 -4.46 -7.94 13.40
CA ARG A 88 -4.60 -7.36 12.07
C ARG A 88 -4.75 -8.44 10.98
N ARG A 89 -4.17 -9.64 11.14
CA ARG A 89 -4.36 -10.79 10.22
C ARG A 89 -5.79 -11.30 10.16
N GLY A 90 -6.58 -11.11 11.22
CA GLY A 90 -8.04 -11.34 11.19
C GLY A 90 -8.76 -10.59 10.06
N GLN A 91 -8.08 -9.63 9.42
CA GLN A 91 -8.60 -8.86 8.29
C GLN A 91 -8.19 -9.34 6.90
N ASN A 92 -7.10 -10.10 6.68
CA ASN A 92 -6.53 -10.22 5.32
C ASN A 92 -5.61 -11.44 5.09
N MET A 93 -6.15 -12.64 5.25
CA MET A 93 -5.83 -13.70 4.30
C MET A 93 -7.16 -14.13 3.70
N GLN A 94 -7.41 -13.73 2.45
CA GLN A 94 -8.21 -14.60 1.60
C GLN A 94 -7.56 -15.99 1.75
N GLY A 95 -8.28 -16.95 2.33
CA GLY A 95 -7.81 -18.33 2.40
C GLY A 95 -7.62 -18.89 1.00
N LEU A 96 -7.45 -20.22 0.85
CA LEU A 96 -7.46 -20.82 -0.48
C LEU A 96 -8.77 -20.47 -1.21
N GLN A 97 -8.68 -19.59 -2.20
CA GLN A 97 -9.80 -19.22 -3.06
C GLN A 97 -9.88 -20.20 -4.22
N ARG A 98 -11.11 -20.55 -4.62
CA ARG A 98 -11.30 -21.33 -5.84
C ARG A 98 -11.05 -20.42 -7.03
N ILE A 99 -10.35 -20.94 -8.04
CA ILE A 99 -9.97 -20.18 -9.25
C ILE A 99 -11.16 -19.46 -9.92
N ASN A 100 -12.36 -20.02 -9.87
CA ASN A 100 -13.55 -19.42 -10.45
C ASN A 100 -13.98 -18.10 -9.78
N GLN A 101 -13.65 -17.89 -8.51
CA GLN A 101 -13.90 -16.62 -7.82
C GLN A 101 -12.92 -15.55 -8.32
N THR A 102 -11.64 -15.90 -8.46
CA THR A 102 -10.59 -14.99 -8.96
C THR A 102 -10.73 -14.69 -10.46
N LEU A 103 -11.26 -15.62 -11.25
CA LEU A 103 -11.46 -15.43 -12.70
C LEU A 103 -12.45 -14.31 -13.00
N LEU A 104 -13.54 -14.20 -12.23
CA LEU A 104 -14.50 -13.10 -12.36
C LEU A 104 -13.82 -11.74 -12.16
N GLU A 105 -13.09 -11.59 -11.05
CA GLU A 105 -12.32 -10.37 -10.75
C GLU A 105 -11.26 -10.07 -11.83
N THR A 106 -10.68 -11.12 -12.42
CA THR A 106 -9.68 -10.99 -13.50
C THR A 106 -10.33 -10.47 -14.78
N PHE A 107 -11.50 -10.99 -15.17
CA PHE A 107 -12.22 -10.50 -16.35
C PHE A 107 -12.69 -9.05 -16.16
N ASP A 108 -13.23 -8.70 -14.99
CA ASP A 108 -13.61 -7.32 -14.67
C ASP A 108 -12.41 -6.37 -14.81
N ARG A 109 -11.23 -6.79 -14.33
CA ARG A 109 -9.99 -6.02 -14.49
C ARG A 109 -9.57 -5.87 -15.95
N LEU A 110 -9.71 -6.92 -16.77
CA LEU A 110 -9.40 -6.86 -18.21
C LEU A 110 -10.34 -5.89 -18.94
N ASP A 111 -11.64 -5.92 -18.63
CA ASP A 111 -12.62 -5.00 -19.18
C ASP A 111 -12.29 -3.54 -18.82
N HIS A 112 -11.88 -3.29 -17.57
CA HIS A 112 -11.40 -1.97 -17.15
C HIS A 112 -10.16 -1.52 -17.94
N ILE A 113 -9.19 -2.40 -18.19
CA ILE A 113 -7.98 -2.09 -18.98
C ILE A 113 -8.32 -1.80 -20.45
N ALA A 114 -9.33 -2.48 -21.00
CA ALA A 114 -9.81 -2.29 -22.37
C ALA A 114 -10.71 -1.05 -22.55
N SER A 115 -11.27 -0.54 -21.45
CA SER A 115 -12.11 0.65 -21.45
C SER A 115 -11.34 1.93 -21.82
N PRO A 116 -12.03 3.03 -22.21
CA PRO A 116 -11.41 4.33 -22.43
C PRO A 116 -10.68 4.89 -21.20
N GLU A 117 -11.05 4.44 -19.99
CA GLU A 117 -10.42 4.79 -18.71
C GLU A 117 -9.27 3.85 -18.34
N GLY A 118 -8.90 2.94 -19.26
CA GLY A 118 -7.91 1.89 -19.07
C GLY A 118 -6.50 2.39 -18.72
N GLU A 119 -6.17 3.65 -19.02
CA GLU A 119 -4.90 4.26 -18.60
C GLU A 119 -4.69 4.22 -17.08
N LYS A 120 -5.74 4.29 -16.27
CA LYS A 120 -5.62 4.20 -14.81
C LYS A 120 -5.20 2.80 -14.34
N TYR A 121 -5.49 1.78 -15.14
CA TYR A 121 -5.27 0.38 -14.84
C TYR A 121 -4.00 -0.18 -15.49
N ARG A 122 -3.41 0.54 -16.44
CA ARG A 122 -2.12 0.20 -17.07
C ARG A 122 -0.94 0.55 -16.18
N GLY A 123 0.19 -0.12 -16.42
CA GLY A 123 1.46 0.20 -15.79
C GLY A 123 1.93 1.62 -16.13
N ILE A 124 2.70 2.22 -15.23
CA ILE A 124 3.29 3.55 -15.43
C ILE A 124 4.40 3.42 -16.49
N PRO A 125 4.37 4.17 -17.60
CA PRO A 125 5.43 4.06 -18.60
C PRO A 125 6.75 4.59 -18.03
N THR A 126 7.86 3.98 -18.44
CA THR A 126 9.21 4.37 -18.03
C THR A 126 9.73 5.57 -18.81
N GLY A 127 9.11 5.87 -19.96
CA GLY A 127 9.56 6.89 -20.91
C GLY A 127 10.59 6.38 -21.90
N ILE A 128 10.96 5.09 -21.81
CA ILE A 128 11.85 4.40 -22.75
C ILE A 128 11.00 3.42 -23.53
N ARG A 129 10.57 3.80 -24.73
CA ARG A 129 9.61 3.04 -25.53
C ARG A 129 10.00 1.56 -25.70
N SER A 130 11.25 1.27 -26.03
CA SER A 130 11.71 -0.11 -26.21
C SER A 130 11.62 -0.95 -24.94
N LEU A 131 11.79 -0.32 -23.77
CA LEU A 131 11.63 -0.98 -22.49
C LEU A 131 10.14 -1.18 -22.19
N ASP A 132 9.33 -0.14 -22.37
CA ASP A 132 7.88 -0.19 -22.15
C ASP A 132 7.19 -1.23 -23.05
N ASP A 133 7.61 -1.37 -24.30
CA ASP A 133 7.12 -2.40 -25.21
C ASP A 133 7.47 -3.82 -24.73
N THR A 134 8.54 -3.97 -23.94
CA THR A 134 9.00 -5.27 -23.41
C THR A 134 8.36 -5.61 -22.07
N ILE A 135 8.29 -4.65 -21.14
CA ILE A 135 7.80 -4.88 -19.77
C ILE A 135 6.36 -4.40 -19.54
N THR A 136 5.74 -3.76 -20.53
CA THR A 136 4.38 -3.15 -20.46
C THR A 136 4.25 -2.00 -19.45
N GLY A 137 5.36 -1.33 -19.17
CA GLY A 137 5.47 -0.31 -18.12
C GLY A 137 5.63 -0.92 -16.72
N LEU A 138 5.47 -0.07 -15.70
CA LEU A 138 5.63 -0.41 -14.28
C LEU A 138 4.25 -0.72 -13.68
N ASN A 139 3.91 -2.00 -13.57
CA ASN A 139 2.60 -2.44 -13.07
C ASN A 139 2.46 -2.24 -11.56
N ARG A 140 1.23 -1.96 -11.11
CA ARG A 140 0.91 -1.91 -9.68
C ARG A 140 1.12 -3.30 -9.06
N SER A 141 1.73 -3.32 -7.87
CA SER A 141 2.06 -4.51 -7.05
C SER A 141 3.34 -5.28 -7.41
N ASP A 142 4.04 -4.91 -8.49
CA ASP A 142 5.29 -5.56 -8.86
C ASP A 142 6.47 -5.05 -8.00
N LEU A 143 7.40 -5.95 -7.68
CA LEU A 143 8.72 -5.61 -7.15
C LEU A 143 9.76 -5.68 -8.27
N ILE A 144 10.23 -4.51 -8.72
CA ILE A 144 11.18 -4.40 -9.83
C ILE A 144 12.59 -4.16 -9.27
N LEU A 145 13.52 -5.06 -9.61
CA LEU A 145 14.90 -4.99 -9.15
C LEU A 145 15.81 -4.42 -10.25
N LEU A 146 16.32 -3.21 -10.04
CA LEU A 146 17.34 -2.58 -10.88
C LEU A 146 18.73 -2.80 -10.28
N ALA A 147 19.50 -3.72 -10.86
CA ALA A 147 20.87 -4.02 -10.44
C ALA A 147 21.89 -3.57 -11.50
N ALA A 148 22.97 -2.93 -11.06
CA ALA A 148 24.10 -2.57 -11.92
C ALA A 148 25.39 -2.46 -11.11
N ARG A 149 26.54 -2.50 -11.78
CA ARG A 149 27.83 -2.21 -11.14
C ARG A 149 27.95 -0.73 -10.76
N PRO A 150 28.75 -0.37 -9.74
CA PRO A 150 29.05 1.02 -9.43
C PRO A 150 29.53 1.79 -10.67
N GLY A 151 29.05 3.02 -10.83
CA GLY A 151 29.38 3.87 -11.98
C GLY A 151 28.62 3.58 -13.28
N MET A 152 27.83 2.50 -13.37
CA MET A 152 27.05 2.17 -14.58
C MET A 152 25.74 2.97 -14.73
N GLY A 153 25.51 3.97 -13.88
CA GLY A 153 24.37 4.89 -14.04
C GLY A 153 23.03 4.38 -13.48
N LYS A 154 23.01 3.41 -12.55
CA LYS A 154 21.78 2.93 -11.88
C LYS A 154 20.90 4.09 -11.38
N THR A 155 21.47 5.02 -10.61
CA THR A 155 20.73 6.16 -10.07
C THR A 155 20.24 7.10 -11.17
N SER A 156 21.06 7.35 -12.19
CA SER A 156 20.66 8.19 -13.32
C SER A 156 19.50 7.58 -14.10
N PHE A 157 19.52 6.26 -14.31
CA PHE A 157 18.43 5.53 -14.94
C PHE A 157 17.14 5.60 -14.11
N ALA A 158 17.24 5.32 -12.81
CA ALA A 158 16.10 5.44 -11.88
C ALA A 158 15.52 6.87 -11.83
N LEU A 159 16.36 7.90 -11.82
CA LEU A 159 15.93 9.30 -11.85
C LEU A 159 15.23 9.68 -13.16
N ASN A 160 15.64 9.15 -14.31
CA ASN A 160 14.97 9.41 -15.58
C ASN A 160 13.55 8.82 -15.59
N ILE A 161 13.40 7.59 -15.08
CA ILE A 161 12.08 6.97 -14.90
C ILE A 161 11.23 7.79 -13.94
N THR A 162 11.77 8.18 -12.77
CA THR A 162 11.09 9.02 -11.80
C THR A 162 10.62 10.35 -12.40
N ARG A 163 11.50 11.01 -13.16
CA ARG A 163 11.18 12.26 -13.87
C ARG A 163 10.04 12.03 -14.85
N HIS A 164 10.10 11.00 -15.68
CA HIS A 164 9.06 10.74 -16.68
C HIS A 164 7.71 10.43 -16.02
N ALA A 165 7.71 9.57 -14.99
CA ALA A 165 6.51 9.23 -14.23
C ALA A 165 5.87 10.47 -13.58
N ALA A 166 6.67 11.34 -12.95
CA ALA A 166 6.13 12.51 -12.25
C ALA A 166 5.78 13.68 -13.18
N VAL A 167 6.64 14.01 -14.14
CA VAL A 167 6.48 15.19 -15.01
C VAL A 167 5.53 14.89 -16.16
N SER A 168 5.68 13.75 -16.83
CA SER A 168 4.92 13.43 -18.04
C SER A 168 3.64 12.65 -17.76
N CYS A 169 3.64 11.79 -16.73
CA CYS A 169 2.48 10.96 -16.38
C CYS A 169 1.71 11.47 -15.17
N HIS A 170 2.14 12.58 -14.57
CA HIS A 170 1.55 13.20 -13.38
C HIS A 170 1.33 12.20 -12.23
N LYS A 171 2.29 11.30 -12.02
CA LYS A 171 2.25 10.29 -10.95
C LYS A 171 2.99 10.78 -9.72
N ARG A 172 2.48 10.37 -8.56
CA ARG A 172 3.12 10.66 -7.28
C ARG A 172 4.24 9.67 -7.00
N VAL A 173 5.48 10.15 -6.91
CA VAL A 173 6.67 9.31 -6.75
C VAL A 173 7.37 9.59 -5.42
N ALA A 174 7.61 8.55 -4.64
CA ALA A 174 8.48 8.61 -3.47
C ALA A 174 9.85 7.99 -3.79
N PHE A 175 10.92 8.69 -3.48
CA PHE A 175 12.29 8.27 -3.76
C PHE A 175 13.11 8.28 -2.46
N PHE A 176 13.43 7.09 -1.98
CA PHE A 176 14.36 6.87 -0.88
C PHE A 176 15.77 6.77 -1.44
N SER A 177 16.70 7.54 -0.91
CA SER A 177 18.09 7.59 -1.36
C SER A 177 19.01 7.30 -0.21
N LEU A 178 19.70 6.16 -0.28
CA LEU A 178 20.60 5.73 0.80
C LEU A 178 22.04 6.19 0.59
N GLU A 179 22.39 6.65 -0.62
CA GLU A 179 23.76 7.02 -1.00
C GLU A 179 23.95 8.51 -1.28
N MET A 180 22.91 9.17 -1.79
CA MET A 180 22.98 10.55 -2.26
C MET A 180 22.04 11.46 -1.47
N THR A 181 22.47 12.69 -1.23
CA THR A 181 21.58 13.68 -0.62
C THR A 181 20.50 14.12 -1.61
N ARG A 182 19.37 14.58 -1.07
CA ARG A 182 18.25 15.10 -1.86
C ARG A 182 18.65 16.28 -2.76
N GLU A 183 19.59 17.13 -2.34
CA GLU A 183 20.11 18.24 -3.17
C GLU A 183 20.91 17.73 -4.37
N GLN A 184 21.69 16.65 -4.20
CA GLN A 184 22.41 16.03 -5.31
C GLN A 184 21.46 15.39 -6.33
N LEU A 185 20.37 14.78 -5.86
CA LEU A 185 19.34 14.23 -6.74
C LEU A 185 18.58 15.34 -7.48
N ALA A 186 18.19 16.41 -6.78
CA ALA A 186 17.52 17.56 -7.37
C ALA A 186 18.39 18.24 -8.45
N SER A 187 19.69 18.42 -8.18
CA SER A 187 20.64 18.95 -9.16
C SER A 187 20.72 18.09 -10.44
N ARG A 188 20.67 16.76 -10.30
CA ARG A 188 20.64 15.85 -11.46
C ARG A 188 19.33 15.90 -12.23
N LEU A 189 18.20 16.03 -11.54
CA LEU A 189 16.90 16.22 -12.21
C LEU A 189 16.87 17.54 -12.98
N LEU A 190 17.29 18.65 -12.37
CA LEU A 190 17.41 19.96 -13.03
C LEU A 190 18.33 19.91 -14.24
N SER A 191 19.50 19.26 -14.12
CA SER A 191 20.43 19.05 -15.23
C SER A 191 19.78 18.32 -16.40
N THR A 192 18.99 17.28 -16.09
CA THR A 192 18.31 16.45 -17.10
C THR A 192 17.16 17.22 -17.76
N GLU A 193 16.35 17.91 -16.97
CA GLU A 193 15.21 18.71 -17.43
C GLU A 193 15.64 19.89 -18.30
N ALA A 194 16.60 20.67 -17.81
CA ALA A 194 17.12 21.83 -18.52
C ALA A 194 18.04 21.46 -19.69
N GLN A 195 18.45 20.19 -19.80
CA GLN A 195 19.55 19.68 -20.64
C GLN A 195 20.82 20.54 -20.54
N VAL A 196 21.19 20.88 -19.31
CA VAL A 196 22.43 21.62 -18.98
C VAL A 196 23.41 20.65 -18.34
N SER A 197 24.70 20.76 -18.68
CA SER A 197 25.73 19.88 -18.13
C SER A 197 25.79 19.94 -16.59
N GLY A 198 25.72 18.78 -15.94
CA GLY A 198 25.89 18.65 -14.49
C GLY A 198 27.25 19.16 -13.98
N VAL A 199 28.28 19.22 -14.81
CA VAL A 199 29.59 19.81 -14.44
C VAL A 199 29.47 21.34 -14.32
N LYS A 200 28.73 21.98 -15.23
CA LYS A 200 28.51 23.43 -15.18
C LYS A 200 27.70 23.83 -13.96
N LEU A 201 26.66 23.06 -13.64
CA LEU A 201 25.88 23.22 -12.41
C LEU A 201 26.73 23.15 -11.14
N ARG A 202 27.70 22.24 -11.07
CA ARG A 202 28.61 22.14 -9.92
C ARG A 202 29.67 23.25 -9.88
N THR A 203 30.10 23.74 -11.02
CA THR A 203 31.15 24.77 -11.12
C THR A 203 30.60 26.19 -11.12
N GLY A 204 29.29 26.37 -11.27
CA GLY A 204 28.63 27.67 -11.38
C GLY A 204 28.88 28.41 -12.70
N LYS A 205 29.60 27.80 -13.65
CA LYS A 205 29.97 28.39 -14.94
C LYS A 205 28.85 28.17 -15.97
N LEU A 206 27.76 28.89 -15.79
CA LEU A 206 26.57 28.85 -16.63
C LEU A 206 26.50 30.10 -17.50
N ALA A 207 26.15 29.92 -18.77
CA ALA A 207 25.80 31.03 -19.64
C ALA A 207 24.38 31.55 -19.33
N ASP A 208 24.05 32.76 -19.78
CA ASP A 208 22.76 33.41 -19.47
C ASP A 208 21.56 32.64 -20.06
N ASP A 209 21.73 31.99 -21.21
CA ASP A 209 20.72 31.11 -21.82
C ASP A 209 20.51 29.82 -21.00
N GLU A 210 21.60 29.23 -20.49
CA GLU A 210 21.55 28.06 -19.61
C GLU A 210 20.85 28.38 -18.28
N TRP A 211 21.06 29.57 -17.74
CA TRP A 211 20.33 30.06 -16.57
C TRP A 211 18.82 30.15 -16.84
N THR A 212 18.43 30.67 -17.99
CA THR A 212 17.02 30.78 -18.38
C THR A 212 16.36 29.40 -18.44
N ARG A 213 17.01 28.43 -19.10
CA ARG A 213 16.54 27.04 -19.18
C ARG A 213 16.43 26.35 -17.81
N LEU A 214 17.34 26.66 -16.89
CA LEU A 214 17.29 26.13 -15.53
C LEU A 214 16.10 26.66 -14.74
N VAL A 215 15.74 27.92 -14.93
CA VAL A 215 14.54 28.51 -14.29
C VAL A 215 13.27 27.87 -14.83
N GLU A 216 13.17 27.69 -16.16
CA GLU A 216 12.04 27.00 -16.80
C GLU A 216 11.91 25.54 -16.31
N ALA A 217 13.02 24.80 -16.27
CA ALA A 217 13.07 23.45 -15.74
C ALA A 217 12.67 23.40 -14.25
N GLY A 218 13.08 24.39 -13.47
CA GLY A 218 12.69 24.54 -12.07
C GLY A 218 11.19 24.70 -11.90
N ASP A 219 10.53 25.51 -12.73
CA ASP A 219 9.08 25.66 -12.72
C ASP A 219 8.36 24.34 -13.05
N VAL A 220 8.82 23.60 -14.07
CA VAL A 220 8.28 22.28 -14.41
C VAL A 220 8.42 21.29 -13.26
N LEU A 221 9.62 21.18 -12.69
CA LEU A 221 9.89 20.23 -11.59
C LEU A 221 9.16 20.63 -10.29
N SER A 222 8.94 21.92 -10.04
CA SER A 222 8.21 22.38 -8.86
C SER A 222 6.75 21.92 -8.82
N LYS A 223 6.17 21.66 -10.00
CA LYS A 223 4.79 21.16 -10.17
C LYS A 223 4.71 19.63 -10.13
N ALA A 224 5.85 18.94 -10.20
CA ALA A 224 5.92 17.49 -10.20
C ALA A 224 5.85 16.92 -8.76
N GLU A 225 5.07 15.86 -8.58
CA GLU A 225 4.88 15.21 -7.28
C GLU A 225 6.01 14.21 -6.95
N ILE A 226 7.23 14.72 -6.78
CA ILE A 226 8.42 13.94 -6.41
C ILE A 226 8.80 14.22 -4.95
N TYR A 227 8.86 13.18 -4.13
CA TYR A 227 9.17 13.28 -2.70
C TYR A 227 10.46 12.52 -2.40
N PHE A 228 11.48 13.23 -1.89
CA PHE A 228 12.77 12.64 -1.52
C PHE A 228 12.90 12.37 -0.03
N ASP A 229 13.58 11.28 0.30
CA ASP A 229 14.04 10.94 1.64
C ASP A 229 15.47 10.42 1.55
N ASP A 230 16.43 11.15 2.12
CA ASP A 230 17.86 10.83 2.08
C ASP A 230 18.41 10.32 3.41
N ASN A 231 17.54 9.82 4.30
CA ASN A 231 17.98 9.15 5.53
C ASN A 231 18.60 7.79 5.20
N SER A 232 19.93 7.71 5.21
CA SER A 232 20.69 6.49 4.92
C SER A 232 20.47 5.33 5.91
N ALA A 233 19.99 5.62 7.12
CA ALA A 233 19.74 4.63 8.17
C ALA A 233 18.26 4.21 8.28
N ILE A 234 17.42 4.58 7.32
CA ILE A 234 15.99 4.30 7.36
C ILE A 234 15.68 2.80 7.28
N THR A 235 14.76 2.34 8.11
CA THR A 235 14.29 0.95 8.13
C THR A 235 13.04 0.76 7.24
N VAL A 236 12.79 -0.48 6.79
CA VAL A 236 11.59 -0.80 5.99
C VAL A 236 10.27 -0.41 6.68
N PRO A 237 10.07 -0.64 8.00
CA PRO A 237 8.88 -0.16 8.71
C PRO A 237 8.73 1.36 8.68
N GLU A 238 9.82 2.11 8.80
CA GLU A 238 9.81 3.58 8.71
C GLU A 238 9.47 4.07 7.31
N MET A 239 10.05 3.48 6.26
CA MET A 239 9.68 3.75 4.86
C MET A 239 8.17 3.58 4.67
N LYS A 240 7.62 2.44 5.14
CA LYS A 240 6.18 2.15 5.07
C LYS A 240 5.34 3.16 5.83
N ALA A 241 5.79 3.61 7.01
CA ALA A 241 5.09 4.62 7.79
C ALA A 241 5.05 5.98 7.06
N LYS A 242 6.16 6.39 6.42
CA LYS A 242 6.23 7.62 5.61
C LYS A 242 5.33 7.55 4.38
N LEU A 243 5.37 6.45 3.63
CA LEU A 243 4.51 6.21 2.47
C LEU A 243 3.01 6.27 2.82
N ARG A 244 2.61 5.73 3.98
CA ARG A 244 1.23 5.79 4.47
C ARG A 244 0.75 7.23 4.76
N ARG A 245 1.65 8.13 5.18
CA ARG A 245 1.31 9.53 5.46
C ARG A 245 1.13 10.34 4.18
N LEU A 246 1.94 10.05 3.15
CA LEU A 246 1.91 10.77 1.87
C LEU A 246 0.59 10.56 1.09
N ARG A 247 -0.02 9.37 1.22
CA ARG A 247 -1.25 8.90 0.52
C ARG A 247 -1.10 8.89 -1.01
N ASP A 248 -1.78 7.95 -1.65
CA ASP A 248 -1.88 7.84 -3.12
C ASP A 248 -0.53 7.84 -3.85
N VAL A 249 0.48 7.16 -3.29
CA VAL A 249 1.78 6.99 -3.95
C VAL A 249 1.65 5.97 -5.07
N ASP A 250 2.04 6.36 -6.28
CA ASP A 250 1.96 5.51 -7.48
C ASP A 250 3.25 4.70 -7.71
N LEU A 251 4.41 5.29 -7.43
CA LEU A 251 5.72 4.67 -7.62
C LEU A 251 6.62 4.92 -6.40
N VAL A 252 7.33 3.88 -5.97
CA VAL A 252 8.33 3.96 -4.92
C VAL A 252 9.67 3.51 -5.48
N VAL A 253 10.70 4.32 -5.32
CA VAL A 253 12.09 4.02 -5.69
C VAL A 253 12.94 4.02 -4.43
N ILE A 254 13.83 3.02 -4.31
CA ILE A 254 14.78 2.83 -3.21
C ILE A 254 16.18 2.62 -3.79
#